data_AF-A0A925AJM0-F1
#
_entry.id   AF-A0A925AJM0-F1
#
_cell.length_a   1.000
_cell.length_b   1.000
_cell.length_c   1.000
_cell.angle_alpha   90.00
_cell.angle_beta   90.00
_cell.angle_gamma   90.00
#
_symmetry.space_group_name_H-M   'P 1'
#
loop_
_entity.id
_entity.type
_entity.pdbx_description
1 polymer ?
#
loop_
_entity_poly.entity_id
_entity_poly.type
_entity_poly.pdbx_seq_one_letter_code
_entity_poly.pdbx_strand_id
1 'polypeptide(L)'
;MNRKKFLIISGGTALVAAGSYYLSDESSFVRSDVKTDSPEKIPFMEDEKEILLLASLAPSGHNTQPWFIKYIEPYHWIIGNDKSKWLPAVDPTQRETILSIGAFAQNLEYAASSLGYTCQFDGMALSNQDENIIDVRLSKSGSTPKYDRKKIAERRTVRSNYLSETLRKEDLAYLINGETDFFHFIPNTAKEHQWLNEQTIEANRI
;
A
#
# COMPACT_ATOMS: atom_id res chain seq x y z
N MET A 1 27.65 3.62 -42.42
CA MET A 1 27.89 2.78 -41.21
C MET A 1 27.67 1.32 -41.57
N ASN A 2 28.62 0.42 -41.30
CA ASN A 2 28.57 -0.99 -41.73
C ASN A 2 27.54 -1.79 -40.90
N ARG A 3 26.53 -2.37 -41.55
CA ARG A 3 25.42 -3.13 -40.93
C ARG A 3 25.88 -4.20 -39.93
N LYS A 4 27.02 -4.86 -40.19
CA LYS A 4 27.61 -5.85 -39.27
C LYS A 4 28.12 -5.23 -37.98
N LYS A 5 28.73 -4.04 -38.05
CA LYS A 5 29.21 -3.32 -36.85
C LYS A 5 28.04 -2.81 -36.01
N PHE A 6 26.95 -2.36 -36.64
CA PHE A 6 25.74 -1.92 -35.93
C PHE A 6 25.10 -3.07 -35.15
N LEU A 7 24.88 -4.23 -35.78
CA LEU A 7 24.27 -5.40 -35.11
C LEU A 7 25.10 -5.94 -33.94
N ILE A 8 26.44 -5.94 -34.04
CA ILE A 8 27.32 -6.36 -32.95
C ILE A 8 27.25 -5.39 -31.78
N ILE A 9 27.25 -4.09 -32.06
CA ILE A 9 27.15 -3.05 -31.02
C ILE A 9 25.78 -3.14 -30.34
N SER A 10 24.68 -3.15 -31.10
CA SER A 10 23.32 -3.23 -30.57
C SER A 10 23.06 -4.51 -29.76
N GLY A 11 23.56 -5.66 -30.24
CA GLY A 11 23.44 -6.94 -29.52
C GLY A 11 24.25 -6.97 -28.22
N GLY A 12 25.47 -6.39 -28.22
CA GLY A 12 26.28 -6.27 -27.02
C GLY A 12 25.67 -5.36 -25.96
N THR A 13 25.10 -4.21 -26.37
CA THR A 13 24.45 -3.27 -25.43
C THR A 13 23.19 -3.86 -24.81
N ALA A 14 22.38 -4.59 -25.57
CA ALA A 14 21.17 -5.24 -25.04
C ALA A 14 21.49 -6.32 -23.99
N LEU A 15 22.53 -7.12 -24.21
CA LEU A 15 22.96 -8.14 -23.25
C LEU A 15 23.52 -7.54 -21.96
N VAL A 16 24.30 -6.46 -22.06
CA VAL A 16 24.82 -5.76 -20.88
C VAL A 16 23.70 -5.12 -20.06
N ALA A 17 22.74 -4.47 -20.73
CA ALA A 17 21.59 -3.85 -20.05
C ALA A 17 20.68 -4.88 -19.37
N ALA A 18 20.40 -6.01 -20.05
CA ALA A 18 19.62 -7.10 -19.46
C ALA A 18 20.37 -7.75 -18.27
N GLY A 19 21.68 -7.98 -18.40
CA GLY A 19 22.51 -8.55 -17.34
C GLY A 19 22.61 -7.62 -16.12
N SER A 20 22.75 -6.31 -16.32
CA SER A 20 22.80 -5.35 -15.21
C SER A 20 21.45 -5.15 -14.53
N TYR A 21 20.33 -5.22 -15.26
CA TYR A 21 18.99 -5.24 -14.66
C TYR A 21 18.79 -6.49 -13.78
N TYR A 22 19.16 -7.67 -14.30
CA TYR A 22 19.05 -8.94 -13.56
C TYR A 22 19.95 -8.97 -12.32
N LEU A 23 21.14 -8.39 -12.39
CA LEU A 23 22.08 -8.31 -11.27
C LEU A 23 21.73 -7.21 -10.25
N SER A 24 20.99 -6.16 -10.65
CA SER A 24 20.57 -5.10 -9.72
C SER A 24 19.49 -5.54 -8.73
N ASP A 25 18.73 -6.59 -9.06
CA ASP A 25 17.62 -7.06 -8.22
C ASP A 25 18.11 -7.83 -6.97
N GLU A 26 19.30 -8.45 -7.03
CA GLU A 26 19.87 -9.23 -5.92
C GLU A 26 20.44 -8.38 -4.77
N SER A 27 20.61 -7.06 -4.97
CA SER A 27 21.10 -6.14 -3.93
C SER A 27 20.02 -5.16 -3.45
N SER A 28 18.75 -5.44 -3.71
CA SER A 28 17.65 -4.63 -3.20
C SER A 28 17.63 -4.69 -1.68
N PHE A 29 17.55 -3.53 -1.02
CA PHE A 29 17.38 -3.44 0.43
C PHE A 29 16.11 -4.22 0.83
N VAL A 30 16.29 -5.35 1.50
CA VAL A 30 15.21 -6.19 2.00
C VAL A 30 14.95 -5.89 3.46
N ARG A 31 13.77 -6.25 3.94
CA ARG A 31 13.35 -5.93 5.32
C ARG A 31 14.30 -6.51 6.39
N SER A 32 14.98 -7.62 6.10
CA SER A 32 15.99 -8.23 6.97
C SER A 32 17.26 -7.39 7.12
N ASP A 33 17.50 -6.42 6.21
CA ASP A 33 18.68 -5.55 6.25
C ASP A 33 18.51 -4.40 7.26
N VAL A 34 17.29 -4.16 7.74
CA VAL A 34 16.99 -3.16 8.77
C VAL A 34 17.58 -3.62 10.11
N LYS A 35 18.59 -2.89 10.60
CA LYS A 35 19.11 -3.09 11.96
C LYS A 35 18.07 -2.62 12.98
N THR A 36 17.55 -3.53 13.79
CA THR A 36 16.68 -3.22 14.93
C THR A 36 17.50 -2.77 16.13
N ASP A 37 17.91 -1.50 16.14
CA ASP A 37 18.41 -0.82 17.35
C ASP A 37 17.23 -0.18 18.10
N SER A 38 16.30 -1.00 18.60
CA SER A 38 15.24 -0.51 19.49
C SER A 38 15.58 -0.86 20.94
N PRO A 39 15.76 0.14 21.83
CA PRO A 39 16.24 -0.09 23.20
C PRO A 39 15.23 -0.79 24.13
N GLU A 40 13.94 -0.82 23.77
CA GLU A 40 12.89 -1.50 24.53
C GLU A 40 12.16 -2.52 23.66
N LYS A 41 12.16 -3.78 24.11
CA LYS A 41 11.34 -4.84 23.50
C LYS A 41 9.93 -4.71 24.04
N ILE A 42 9.03 -4.10 23.27
CA ILE A 42 7.59 -4.17 23.54
C ILE A 42 7.21 -5.66 23.54
N PRO A 43 6.59 -6.19 24.61
CA PRO A 43 6.31 -7.60 24.75
C PRO A 43 5.04 -8.00 23.99
N PHE A 44 5.02 -7.77 22.68
CA PHE A 44 3.92 -8.18 21.82
C PHE A 44 3.66 -9.69 21.93
N MET A 45 2.39 -10.05 22.03
CA MET A 45 1.92 -11.43 21.86
C MET A 45 2.15 -11.88 20.40
N GLU A 46 2.18 -13.19 20.15
CA GLU A 46 2.43 -13.72 18.80
C GLU A 46 1.37 -13.25 17.78
N ASP A 47 0.09 -13.26 18.16
CA ASP A 47 -1.00 -12.76 17.31
C ASP A 47 -0.81 -11.27 16.98
N GLU A 48 -0.38 -10.45 17.94
CA GLU A 48 -0.14 -9.01 17.73
C GLU A 48 0.98 -8.77 16.70
N LYS A 49 2.07 -9.55 16.78
CA LYS A 49 3.17 -9.48 15.81
C LYS A 49 2.70 -9.81 14.41
N GLU A 50 1.91 -10.87 14.25
CA GLU A 50 1.40 -11.29 12.95
C GLU A 50 0.42 -10.25 12.37
N ILE A 51 -0.46 -9.71 13.21
CA ILE A 51 -1.41 -8.66 12.82
C ILE A 51 -0.68 -7.40 12.35
N LEU A 52 0.26 -6.89 13.16
CA LEU A 52 1.01 -5.68 12.82
C LEU A 52 1.95 -5.89 11.63
N LEU A 53 2.51 -7.09 11.46
CA LEU A 53 3.27 -7.47 10.27
C LEU A 53 2.41 -7.32 9.00
N LEU A 54 1.23 -7.94 8.98
CA LEU A 54 0.33 -7.89 7.82
C LEU A 54 -0.23 -6.49 7.59
N ALA A 55 -0.57 -5.75 8.66
CA ALA A 55 -0.96 -4.35 8.58
C ALA A 55 0.11 -3.50 7.87
N SER A 56 1.39 -3.71 8.21
CA SER A 56 2.52 -2.98 7.63
C SER A 56 2.75 -3.20 6.13
N LEU A 57 2.11 -4.21 5.51
CA LEU A 57 2.16 -4.45 4.06
C LEU A 57 1.18 -3.56 3.27
N ALA A 58 0.46 -2.68 3.97
CA ALA A 58 -0.42 -1.70 3.34
C ALA A 58 0.36 -0.81 2.35
N PRO A 59 -0.25 -0.44 1.21
CA PRO A 59 0.34 0.54 0.32
C PRO A 59 0.37 1.92 0.99
N SER A 60 1.37 2.73 0.66
CA SER A 60 1.45 4.12 1.08
C SER A 60 2.06 4.99 -0.03
N GLY A 61 1.79 6.30 0.02
CA GLY A 61 2.41 7.28 -0.87
C GLY A 61 3.94 7.13 -0.87
N HIS A 62 4.53 6.94 -2.04
CA HIS A 62 5.97 6.65 -2.22
C HIS A 62 6.53 5.53 -1.30
N ASN A 63 5.67 4.64 -0.81
CA ASN A 63 6.02 3.60 0.16
C ASN A 63 6.66 4.12 1.46
N THR A 64 6.35 5.35 1.87
CA THR A 64 6.93 5.96 3.08
C THR A 64 6.52 5.26 4.36
N GLN A 65 5.39 4.54 4.36
CA GLN A 65 4.82 3.89 5.55
C GLN A 65 4.66 4.89 6.71
N PRO A 66 3.82 5.95 6.53
CA PRO A 66 3.77 7.13 7.41
C PRO A 66 2.99 6.88 8.71
N TRP A 67 3.05 5.67 9.22
CA TRP A 67 2.36 5.23 10.43
C TRP A 67 3.35 4.78 11.50
N PHE A 68 2.92 4.93 12.75
CA PHE A 68 3.51 4.24 13.90
C PHE A 68 2.40 3.65 14.78
N ILE A 69 2.80 2.78 15.71
CA ILE A 69 1.91 2.21 16.71
C ILE A 69 2.37 2.67 18.09
N LYS A 70 1.47 3.31 18.83
CA LYS A 70 1.61 3.52 20.28
C LYS A 70 0.95 2.33 20.98
N TYR A 71 1.76 1.52 21.64
CA TYR A 71 1.29 0.39 22.42
C TYR A 71 0.72 0.88 23.76
N ILE A 72 -0.54 0.57 24.05
CA ILE A 72 -1.18 0.92 25.32
C ILE A 72 -1.15 -0.29 26.25
N GLU A 73 -1.75 -1.38 25.82
CA GLU A 73 -1.80 -2.68 26.49
C GLU A 73 -2.03 -3.79 25.45
N PRO A 74 -1.98 -5.09 25.81
CA PRO A 74 -2.19 -6.16 24.84
C PRO A 74 -3.50 -5.95 24.08
N TYR A 75 -3.43 -5.98 22.74
CA TYR A 75 -4.58 -5.82 21.85
C TYR A 75 -5.26 -4.43 21.90
N HIS A 76 -4.61 -3.42 22.47
CA HIS A 76 -5.08 -2.03 22.46
C HIS A 76 -3.95 -1.07 22.08
N TRP A 77 -4.14 -0.38 20.96
CA TRP A 77 -3.13 0.50 20.37
C TRP A 77 -3.72 1.83 19.91
N ILE A 78 -2.86 2.81 19.70
CA ILE A 78 -3.17 4.00 18.90
C ILE A 78 -2.36 3.93 17.60
N ILE A 79 -3.05 3.98 16.47
CA ILE A 79 -2.44 4.15 15.14
C ILE A 79 -2.20 5.65 14.95
N GLY A 80 -0.94 6.01 14.72
CA GLY A 80 -0.54 7.39 14.61
C GLY A 80 0.08 7.76 13.27
N ASN A 81 0.18 9.06 13.05
CA ASN A 81 0.67 9.72 11.85
C ASN A 81 2.11 10.20 12.06
N ASP A 82 3.07 9.56 11.38
CA ASP A 82 4.49 9.85 11.52
C ASP A 82 4.91 11.06 10.66
N LYS A 83 5.02 12.22 11.31
CA LYS A 83 5.42 13.48 10.68
C LYS A 83 6.79 13.44 10.01
N SER A 84 7.70 12.57 10.48
CA SER A 84 9.03 12.43 9.89
C SER A 84 8.99 11.84 8.48
N LYS A 85 7.87 11.21 8.11
CA LYS A 85 7.68 10.53 6.83
C LYS A 85 6.73 11.25 5.88
N TRP A 86 6.37 12.49 6.20
CA TRP A 86 5.53 13.32 5.35
C TRP A 86 6.23 13.69 4.04
N LEU A 87 5.43 13.89 3.00
CA LEU A 87 5.88 14.28 1.67
C LEU A 87 5.36 15.70 1.36
N PRO A 88 5.91 16.76 1.97
CA PRO A 88 5.32 18.10 1.91
C PRO A 88 5.20 18.67 0.50
N ALA A 89 6.05 18.23 -0.44
CA ALA A 89 5.97 18.66 -1.84
C ALA A 89 4.82 17.99 -2.62
N VAL A 90 4.46 16.75 -2.27
CA VAL A 90 3.48 15.94 -3.01
C VAL A 90 2.11 15.95 -2.31
N ASP A 91 2.12 15.88 -0.98
CA ASP A 91 0.94 15.83 -0.13
C ASP A 91 1.04 16.89 1.00
N PRO A 92 0.93 18.19 0.67
CA PRO A 92 1.11 19.28 1.63
C PRO A 92 0.03 19.33 2.71
N THR A 93 -1.12 18.69 2.50
CA THR A 93 -2.26 18.66 3.44
C THR A 93 -2.47 17.31 4.11
N GLN A 94 -1.53 16.37 3.90
CA GLN A 94 -1.51 15.04 4.51
C GLN A 94 -2.73 14.18 4.16
N ARG A 95 -3.41 14.47 3.05
CA ARG A 95 -4.57 13.70 2.61
C ARG A 95 -4.15 12.27 2.22
N GLU A 96 -3.07 12.12 1.47
CA GLU A 96 -2.56 10.80 1.06
C GLU A 96 -1.95 10.03 2.22
N THR A 97 -1.34 10.74 3.17
CA THR A 97 -0.91 10.16 4.45
C THR A 97 -2.08 9.51 5.20
N ILE A 98 -3.21 10.21 5.35
CA ILE A 98 -4.40 9.64 6.01
C ILE A 98 -4.97 8.45 5.22
N LEU A 99 -5.01 8.53 3.88
CA LEU A 99 -5.42 7.38 3.04
C LEU A 99 -4.50 6.16 3.26
N SER A 100 -3.20 6.39 3.41
CA SER A 100 -2.22 5.35 3.69
C SER A 100 -2.47 4.70 5.07
N ILE A 101 -2.79 5.52 6.09
CA ILE A 101 -3.16 5.03 7.43
C ILE A 101 -4.47 4.25 7.41
N GLY A 102 -5.46 4.68 6.62
CA GLY A 102 -6.69 3.92 6.41
C GLY A 102 -6.44 2.55 5.80
N ALA A 103 -5.56 2.45 4.80
CA ALA A 103 -5.15 1.17 4.22
C ALA A 103 -4.42 0.27 5.24
N PHE A 104 -3.60 0.85 6.11
CA PHE A 104 -2.98 0.13 7.23
C PHE A 104 -4.03 -0.42 8.20
N ALA A 105 -5.00 0.39 8.61
CA ALA A 105 -6.08 -0.02 9.51
C ALA A 105 -6.95 -1.14 8.90
N GLN A 106 -7.24 -1.07 7.60
CA GLN A 106 -7.99 -2.13 6.92
C GLN A 106 -7.23 -3.46 6.87
N ASN A 107 -5.93 -3.43 6.58
CA ASN A 107 -5.10 -4.64 6.61
C ASN A 107 -5.01 -5.22 8.04
N LEU A 108 -4.94 -4.35 9.05
CA LEU A 108 -4.97 -4.74 10.46
C LEU A 108 -6.27 -5.48 10.79
N GLU A 109 -7.42 -4.96 10.37
CA GLU A 109 -8.73 -5.61 10.56
C GLU A 109 -8.79 -6.99 9.89
N TYR A 110 -8.36 -7.09 8.62
CA TYR A 110 -8.34 -8.36 7.90
C TYR A 110 -7.43 -9.39 8.58
N ALA A 111 -6.25 -8.97 9.05
CA ALA A 111 -5.32 -9.84 9.76
C ALA A 111 -5.89 -10.29 11.11
N ALA A 112 -6.43 -9.35 11.90
CA ALA A 112 -7.04 -9.62 13.19
C ALA A 112 -8.23 -10.59 13.05
N SER A 113 -9.10 -10.34 12.07
CA SER A 113 -10.25 -11.20 11.76
C SER A 113 -9.84 -12.64 11.41
N SER A 114 -8.73 -12.81 10.67
CA SER A 114 -8.20 -14.14 10.32
C SER A 114 -7.76 -14.96 11.55
N LEU A 115 -7.43 -14.30 12.65
CA LEU A 115 -7.01 -14.88 13.93
C LEU A 115 -8.15 -14.93 14.97
N GLY A 116 -9.37 -14.57 14.58
CA GLY A 116 -10.55 -14.61 15.46
C GLY A 116 -10.69 -13.39 16.37
N TYR A 117 -10.13 -12.25 15.99
CA TYR A 117 -10.34 -10.97 16.68
C TYR A 117 -11.28 -10.06 15.88
N THR A 118 -12.06 -9.25 16.57
CA THR A 118 -12.80 -8.12 16.01
C THR A 118 -12.12 -6.83 16.44
N CYS A 119 -11.96 -5.89 15.51
CA CYS A 119 -11.42 -4.57 15.78
C CYS A 119 -12.55 -3.58 16.06
N GLN A 120 -12.44 -2.84 17.15
CA GLN A 120 -13.16 -1.59 17.36
C GLN A 120 -12.20 -0.44 17.04
N PHE A 121 -12.60 0.43 16.11
CA PHE A 121 -11.83 1.61 15.73
C PHE A 121 -12.58 2.87 16.17
N ASP A 122 -11.90 3.74 16.91
CA ASP A 122 -12.43 5.03 17.35
C ASP A 122 -11.53 6.14 16.78
N GLY A 123 -12.09 6.97 15.89
CA GLY A 123 -11.38 8.08 15.26
C GLY A 123 -11.03 9.17 16.28
N MET A 124 -9.75 9.56 16.35
CA MET A 124 -9.25 10.57 17.28
C MET A 124 -8.90 11.89 16.59
N ALA A 125 -8.58 11.85 15.30
CA ALA A 125 -8.14 13.01 14.55
C ALA A 125 -9.26 14.00 14.26
N LEU A 126 -8.99 15.28 14.51
CA LEU A 126 -9.78 16.43 14.06
C LEU A 126 -9.21 17.01 12.75
N SER A 127 -7.95 16.70 12.43
CA SER A 127 -7.29 17.11 11.20
C SER A 127 -6.37 16.02 10.64
N ASN A 128 -6.04 16.11 9.34
CA ASN A 128 -5.10 15.19 8.69
C ASN A 128 -3.66 15.30 9.23
N GLN A 129 -3.37 16.33 10.03
CA GLN A 129 -2.04 16.62 10.58
C GLN A 129 -1.89 16.21 12.04
N ASP A 130 -2.95 15.69 12.65
CA ASP A 130 -2.93 15.19 14.01
C ASP A 130 -2.04 13.95 14.10
N GLU A 131 -1.36 13.80 15.23
CA GLU A 131 -0.43 12.69 15.44
C GLU A 131 -1.16 11.39 15.80
N ASN A 132 -2.24 11.46 16.60
CA ASN A 132 -3.04 10.29 16.96
C ASN A 132 -4.26 10.24 16.05
N ILE A 133 -4.39 9.16 15.28
CA ILE A 133 -5.42 9.08 14.23
C ILE A 133 -6.58 8.19 14.66
N ILE A 134 -6.28 6.96 15.10
CA ILE A 134 -7.30 5.95 15.46
C ILE A 134 -6.87 5.24 16.74
N ASP A 135 -7.75 5.18 17.73
CA ASP A 135 -7.68 4.22 18.84
C ASP A 135 -8.25 2.88 18.34
N VAL A 136 -7.53 1.78 18.55
CA VAL A 136 -7.95 0.46 18.10
C VAL A 136 -7.88 -0.56 19.24
N ARG A 137 -9.01 -1.22 19.48
CA ARG A 137 -9.14 -2.30 20.47
C ARG A 137 -9.54 -3.60 19.80
N LEU A 138 -8.81 -4.67 20.06
CA LEU A 138 -9.08 -6.00 19.55
C LEU A 138 -9.71 -6.85 20.66
N SER A 139 -10.80 -7.53 20.32
CA SER A 139 -11.46 -8.47 21.22
C SER A 139 -11.66 -9.82 20.55
N LYS A 140 -11.49 -10.91 21.30
CA LYS A 140 -11.64 -12.26 20.76
C LYS A 140 -13.11 -12.54 20.48
N SER A 141 -13.44 -12.91 19.25
CA SER A 141 -14.80 -13.22 18.82
C SER A 141 -14.84 -14.62 18.22
N GLY A 142 -15.84 -15.42 18.59
CA GLY A 142 -16.01 -16.79 18.09
C GLY A 142 -16.47 -16.86 16.63
N SER A 143 -16.90 -15.74 16.04
CA SER A 143 -17.32 -15.66 14.65
C SER A 143 -16.87 -14.34 14.05
N THR A 144 -15.88 -14.40 13.17
CA THR A 144 -15.37 -13.26 12.42
C THR A 144 -15.37 -13.59 10.92
N PRO A 145 -15.67 -12.62 10.03
CA PRO A 145 -15.58 -12.83 8.60
C PRO A 145 -14.15 -13.23 8.21
N LYS A 146 -13.98 -14.42 7.62
CA LYS A 146 -12.65 -14.88 7.22
C LYS A 146 -12.24 -14.21 5.92
N TYR A 147 -11.19 -13.39 5.99
CA TYR A 147 -10.52 -12.83 4.82
C TYR A 147 -9.33 -13.71 4.42
N ASP A 148 -9.13 -13.85 3.11
CA ASP A 148 -7.92 -14.51 2.59
C ASP A 148 -6.71 -13.57 2.73
N ARG A 149 -6.08 -13.63 3.91
CA ARG A 149 -4.90 -12.81 4.25
C ARG A 149 -3.71 -13.03 3.32
N LYS A 150 -3.66 -14.12 2.54
CA LYS A 150 -2.60 -14.32 1.53
C LYS A 150 -2.62 -13.20 0.49
N LYS A 151 -3.81 -12.67 0.17
CA LYS A 151 -3.95 -11.53 -0.74
C LYS A 151 -3.23 -10.28 -0.25
N ILE A 152 -3.07 -10.08 1.05
CA ILE A 152 -2.28 -8.95 1.60
C ILE A 152 -0.80 -9.12 1.21
N ALA A 153 -0.26 -10.33 1.35
CA ALA A 153 1.14 -10.63 1.04
C ALA A 153 1.42 -10.70 -0.46
N GLU A 154 0.46 -11.15 -1.27
CA GLU A 154 0.61 -11.28 -2.72
C GLU A 154 0.34 -9.97 -3.48
N ARG A 155 -0.35 -9.01 -2.87
CA ARG A 155 -0.66 -7.72 -3.49
C ARG A 155 0.63 -6.97 -3.82
N ARG A 156 0.71 -6.48 -5.05
CA ARG A 156 1.79 -5.61 -5.52
C ARG A 156 1.26 -4.46 -6.36
N THR A 157 1.98 -3.36 -6.37
CA THR A 157 1.69 -2.25 -7.29
C THR A 157 2.31 -2.55 -8.64
N VAL A 158 1.48 -2.86 -9.63
CA VAL A 158 1.92 -3.12 -11.01
C VAL A 158 1.94 -1.80 -11.78
N ARG A 159 3.10 -1.43 -12.31
CA ARG A 159 3.32 -0.21 -13.13
C ARG A 159 3.68 -0.51 -14.59
N SER A 160 3.60 -1.78 -14.99
CA SER A 160 3.72 -2.19 -16.39
C SER A 160 2.44 -1.88 -17.16
N ASN A 161 2.50 -1.99 -18.49
CA ASN A 161 1.33 -1.79 -19.35
C ASN A 161 0.19 -2.75 -18.97
N TYR A 162 -1.01 -2.18 -18.83
CA TYR A 162 -2.27 -2.94 -18.70
C TYR A 162 -2.89 -3.17 -20.08
N LEU A 163 -3.84 -4.10 -20.17
CA LEU A 163 -4.67 -4.26 -21.36
C LEU A 163 -5.48 -2.97 -21.58
N SER A 164 -5.66 -2.58 -22.85
CA SER A 164 -6.46 -1.42 -23.25
C SER A 164 -7.95 -1.74 -23.41
N GLU A 165 -8.36 -2.97 -23.10
CA GLU A 165 -9.76 -3.39 -23.14
C GLU A 165 -10.52 -2.82 -21.94
N THR A 166 -11.78 -2.45 -22.14
CA THR A 166 -12.65 -2.06 -21.03
C THR A 166 -12.91 -3.26 -20.13
N LEU A 167 -12.99 -3.03 -18.81
CA LEU A 167 -13.38 -4.07 -17.85
C LEU A 167 -14.75 -4.65 -18.22
N ARG A 168 -14.86 -5.98 -18.13
CA ARG A 168 -16.12 -6.69 -18.37
C ARG A 168 -17.13 -6.31 -17.28
N LYS A 169 -18.42 -6.37 -17.61
CA LYS A 169 -19.49 -5.98 -16.67
C LYS A 169 -19.48 -6.85 -15.42
N GLU A 170 -19.13 -8.12 -15.56
CA GLU A 170 -19.05 -9.08 -14.47
C GLU A 170 -17.89 -8.76 -13.51
N ASP A 171 -16.74 -8.34 -14.06
CA ASP A 171 -15.58 -7.92 -13.26
C ASP A 171 -15.89 -6.63 -12.48
N LEU A 172 -16.56 -5.67 -13.13
CA LEU A 172 -17.01 -4.43 -12.46
C LEU A 172 -18.02 -4.71 -11.35
N ALA A 173 -19.00 -5.57 -11.61
CA ALA A 173 -19.97 -5.96 -10.59
C ALA A 173 -19.30 -6.64 -9.38
N TYR A 174 -18.31 -7.51 -9.65
CA TYR A 174 -17.51 -8.13 -8.60
C TYR A 174 -16.70 -7.10 -7.78
N LEU A 175 -16.06 -6.13 -8.45
CA LEU A 175 -15.24 -5.11 -7.78
C LEU A 175 -16.08 -4.12 -6.96
N ILE A 176 -17.22 -3.67 -7.50
CA ILE A 176 -18.13 -2.75 -6.82
C ILE A 176 -18.83 -3.46 -5.66
N ASN A 177 -19.07 -4.77 -5.76
CA ASN A 177 -19.68 -5.60 -4.72
C ASN A 177 -20.98 -5.00 -4.13
N GLY A 178 -21.75 -4.28 -4.94
CA GLY A 178 -22.99 -3.61 -4.54
C GLY A 178 -22.81 -2.24 -3.86
N GLU A 179 -21.58 -1.77 -3.64
CA GLU A 179 -21.27 -0.49 -2.99
C GLU A 179 -21.20 0.68 -3.99
N THR A 180 -22.28 0.89 -4.74
CA THR A 180 -22.31 1.88 -5.84
C THR A 180 -22.09 3.32 -5.41
N ASP A 181 -22.32 3.64 -4.13
CA ASP A 181 -22.17 5.00 -3.58
C ASP A 181 -20.69 5.37 -3.33
N PHE A 182 -19.81 4.36 -3.24
CA PHE A 182 -18.38 4.57 -2.93
C PHE A 182 -17.48 4.37 -4.15
N PHE A 183 -17.94 3.66 -5.18
CA PHE A 183 -17.17 3.34 -6.36
C PHE A 183 -17.71 4.01 -7.63
N HIS A 184 -16.90 4.87 -8.23
CA HIS A 184 -17.18 5.46 -9.54
C HIS A 184 -16.14 4.98 -10.56
N PHE A 185 -16.56 4.12 -11.48
CA PHE A 185 -15.71 3.64 -12.57
C PHE A 185 -15.94 4.46 -13.85
N ILE A 186 -14.88 5.06 -14.38
CA ILE A 186 -14.90 5.79 -15.64
C ILE A 186 -14.23 4.90 -16.72
N PRO A 187 -15.00 4.32 -17.66
CA PRO A 187 -14.44 3.44 -18.67
C PRO A 187 -13.54 4.23 -19.63
N ASN A 188 -12.54 3.56 -20.20
CA ASN A 188 -11.60 4.18 -21.14
C ASN A 188 -12.23 4.71 -22.44
N THR A 189 -13.47 4.30 -22.73
CA THR A 189 -14.27 4.80 -23.85
C THR A 189 -15.02 6.10 -23.54
N ALA A 190 -15.06 6.54 -22.27
CA ALA A 190 -15.77 7.75 -21.87
C ALA A 190 -14.99 9.02 -22.20
N LYS A 191 -15.68 10.14 -22.41
CA LYS A 191 -15.05 11.46 -22.65
C LYS A 191 -14.25 11.92 -21.43
N GLU A 192 -14.77 11.63 -20.24
CA GLU A 192 -14.16 11.93 -18.95
C GLU A 192 -12.82 11.22 -18.80
N HIS A 193 -12.67 10.02 -19.36
CA HIS A 193 -11.40 9.31 -19.35
C HIS A 193 -10.32 10.04 -20.15
N GLN A 194 -10.65 10.59 -21.33
CA GLN A 194 -9.71 11.36 -22.14
C GLN A 194 -9.20 12.57 -21.35
N TRP A 195 -10.11 13.28 -20.68
CA TRP A 195 -9.76 14.41 -19.82
C TRP A 195 -8.85 13.97 -18.66
N LEU A 196 -9.19 12.89 -17.94
CA LEU A 196 -8.34 12.37 -16.86
C LEU A 196 -6.94 11.98 -17.35
N ASN A 197 -6.83 11.37 -18.52
CA ASN A 197 -5.56 10.98 -19.11
C ASN A 197 -4.69 12.20 -19.45
N GLU A 198 -5.29 13.24 -20.05
CA GLU A 198 -4.60 14.51 -20.34
C GLU A 198 -4.16 15.23 -19.06
N GLN A 199 -5.02 15.31 -18.04
CA GLN A 199 -4.67 15.93 -16.77
C GLN A 199 -3.57 15.15 -16.03
N THR A 200 -3.52 13.83 -16.18
CA THR A 200 -2.43 13.01 -15.61
C THR A 200 -1.08 13.38 -16.24
N ILE A 201 -1.05 13.64 -17.55
CA ILE A 201 0.17 14.10 -18.24
C ILE A 201 0.54 15.51 -17.76
N GLU A 202 -0.42 16.42 -17.69
CA GLU A 202 -0.19 17.80 -17.26
C GLU A 202 0.34 17.88 -15.82
N ALA A 203 -0.20 17.07 -14.91
CA ALA A 203 0.27 16.99 -13.52
C ALA A 203 1.74 16.56 -13.39
N ASN A 204 2.31 15.93 -14.42
CA ASN A 204 3.72 15.52 -14.47
C ASN A 204 4.61 16.50 -15.27
N ARG A 205 4.05 17.56 -15.86
CA ARG A 205 4.81 18.64 -16.49
C ARG A 205 5.26 19.64 -15.41
N ILE A 206 6.30 19.26 -14.68
CA ILE A 206 7.05 20.14 -13.78
C ILE A 206 8.16 20.84 -14.58
#